data_AF-I8TE69-F1
#
_entry.id   AF-I8TE69-F1
#
_cell.length_a   1.000
_cell.length_b   1.000
_cell.length_c   1.000
_cell.angle_alpha   90.00
_cell.angle_beta   90.00
_cell.angle_gamma   90.00
#
_symmetry.space_group_name_H-M   'P 1'
#
loop_
_entity.id
_entity.type
_entity.pdbx_description
1 polymer ?
#
loop_
_entity_poly.entity_id
_entity_poly.type
_entity_poly.pdbx_seq_one_letter_code
_entity_poly.pdbx_strand_id
1 'polypeptide(L)'
;MTLRPPQQMRGMSLKIRLKAFMLTPSSGYPLMNLIYEHWGHAPTSAYFLFITPVGFIGGSGTLLTYASQIAAFARDGGFPWHERVAYVHPRLNLPIYSLAILGIGTFLVLIIALSPAASSIIYSLSVVTSLVTFIVPIFFRIFAGDRWVPGPWNLGRWSIPIHIAAVVTQVYLIIMECFPTARAWTVETFNYNFALTLGAMLISCGLYCSVGRRNFKGLDHEALEAWRRHHAAYAE
;
A
#
# COMPACT_ATOMS: atom_id res chain seq x y z
N MET A 1 -7.83 -30.62 17.24
CA MET A 1 -7.09 -31.25 16.13
C MET A 1 -5.60 -31.04 16.40
N THR A 2 -4.91 -32.07 16.89
CA THR A 2 -3.50 -31.99 17.31
C THR A 2 -2.61 -31.94 16.07
N LEU A 3 -2.07 -30.76 15.75
CA LEU A 3 -1.09 -30.58 14.69
C LEU A 3 0.26 -31.14 15.15
N ARG A 4 0.41 -32.47 15.14
CA ARG A 4 1.73 -33.12 15.17
C ARG A 4 2.27 -33.10 13.74
N PRO A 5 3.53 -32.69 13.52
CA PRO A 5 4.14 -32.86 12.21
C PRO A 5 4.12 -34.35 11.84
N PRO A 6 3.86 -34.70 10.56
CA PRO A 6 3.89 -36.08 10.09
C PRO A 6 5.18 -36.76 10.54
N GLN A 7 5.10 -37.98 11.10
CA GLN A 7 6.26 -38.71 11.63
C GLN A 7 7.40 -38.85 10.60
N GLN A 8 7.07 -38.75 9.31
CA GLN A 8 7.97 -38.84 8.17
C GLN A 8 9.00 -37.69 8.06
N MET A 9 8.81 -36.56 8.76
CA MET A 9 9.70 -35.39 8.67
C MET A 9 10.77 -35.31 9.78
N ARG A 10 10.79 -36.27 10.72
CA ARG A 10 11.64 -36.20 11.91
C ARG A 10 13.14 -36.45 11.64
N GLY A 11 13.49 -37.05 10.51
CA GLY A 11 14.87 -37.30 10.07
C GLY A 11 15.39 -36.39 8.95
N MET A 12 14.61 -35.39 8.52
CA MET A 12 14.98 -34.52 7.40
C MET A 12 15.79 -33.29 7.86
N SER A 13 16.77 -32.90 7.05
CA SER A 13 17.52 -31.65 7.22
C SER A 13 16.57 -30.45 7.37
N LEU A 14 16.90 -29.51 8.28
CA LEU A 14 16.12 -28.31 8.57
C LEU A 14 15.72 -27.54 7.30
N LYS A 15 16.58 -27.53 6.27
CA LYS A 15 16.32 -26.89 4.96
C LYS A 15 15.17 -27.56 4.18
N ILE A 16 15.05 -28.89 4.27
CA ILE A 16 13.99 -29.67 3.60
C ILE A 16 12.67 -29.47 4.34
N ARG A 17 12.71 -29.43 5.69
CA ARG A 17 11.55 -29.10 6.51
C ARG A 17 11.05 -27.69 6.24
N LEU A 18 11.94 -26.69 6.19
CA LEU A 18 11.59 -25.31 5.85
C LEU A 18 11.00 -25.17 4.45
N LYS A 19 11.53 -25.89 3.44
CA LYS A 19 10.96 -25.88 2.08
C LYS A 19 9.56 -26.49 2.04
N ALA A 20 9.36 -27.67 2.63
CA ALA A 20 8.04 -28.31 2.69
C ALA A 20 7.03 -27.45 3.47
N PHE A 21 7.50 -26.79 4.53
CA PHE A 21 6.74 -25.91 5.41
C PHE A 21 6.24 -24.62 4.74
N MET A 22 7.04 -23.99 3.90
CA MET A 22 6.59 -22.81 3.13
C MET A 22 5.55 -23.16 2.06
N LEU A 23 5.48 -24.42 1.65
CA LEU A 23 4.62 -24.86 0.55
C LEU A 23 3.25 -25.39 1.03
N THR A 24 3.14 -25.90 2.26
CA THR A 24 1.87 -26.40 2.82
C THR A 24 1.76 -26.21 4.34
N PRO A 25 1.51 -24.99 4.84
CA PRO A 25 1.22 -24.79 6.25
C PRO A 25 -0.17 -25.38 6.58
N SER A 26 -0.23 -26.29 7.55
CA SER A 26 -1.48 -26.87 8.07
C SER A 26 -2.51 -25.86 8.57
N SER A 27 -2.07 -24.64 8.87
CA SER A 27 -2.90 -23.54 9.32
C SER A 27 -3.12 -22.45 8.28
N GLY A 28 -2.51 -22.56 7.09
CA GLY A 28 -2.46 -21.49 6.09
C GLY A 28 -1.50 -20.34 6.41
N TYR A 29 -0.96 -20.25 7.64
CA TYR A 29 -0.06 -19.16 8.05
C TYR A 29 1.33 -19.70 8.42
N PRO A 30 2.35 -19.49 7.56
CA PRO A 30 3.70 -20.02 7.80
C PRO A 30 4.27 -19.58 9.15
N LEU A 31 4.14 -18.31 9.54
CA LEU A 31 4.69 -17.82 10.80
C LEU A 31 4.07 -18.52 12.02
N MET A 32 2.76 -18.78 12.01
CA MET A 32 2.09 -19.45 13.13
C MET A 32 2.63 -20.86 13.33
N ASN A 33 2.76 -21.62 12.25
CA ASN A 33 3.28 -22.98 12.33
C ASN A 33 4.73 -23.01 12.84
N LEU A 34 5.53 -21.97 12.56
CA LEU A 34 6.93 -21.91 12.93
C LEU A 34 7.06 -21.76 14.45
N ILE A 35 6.32 -20.80 14.99
CA ILE A 35 6.28 -20.52 16.42
C ILE A 35 5.70 -21.72 17.17
N TYR A 36 4.65 -22.32 16.62
CA TYR A 36 4.01 -23.50 17.21
C TYR A 36 4.94 -24.70 17.27
N GLU A 37 5.65 -25.02 16.18
CA GLU A 37 6.55 -26.17 16.15
C GLU A 37 7.78 -25.99 17.04
N HIS A 38 8.29 -24.76 17.18
CA HIS A 38 9.49 -24.50 17.97
C HIS A 38 9.21 -24.23 19.45
N TRP A 39 8.15 -23.50 19.76
CA TRP A 39 7.87 -23.02 21.12
C TRP A 39 6.56 -23.55 21.70
N GLY A 40 5.71 -24.20 20.89
CA GLY A 40 4.47 -24.81 21.35
C GLY A 40 3.29 -23.84 21.43
N HIS A 41 2.17 -24.33 21.98
CA HIS A 41 0.88 -23.63 21.96
C HIS A 41 0.88 -22.30 22.72
N ALA A 42 1.38 -22.27 23.96
CA ALA A 42 1.31 -21.10 24.84
C ALA A 42 1.99 -19.84 24.24
N PRO A 43 3.25 -19.89 23.78
CA PRO A 43 3.91 -18.73 23.17
C PRO A 43 3.32 -18.36 21.81
N THR A 44 2.80 -19.33 21.04
CA THR A 44 2.08 -19.05 19.80
C THR A 44 0.84 -18.21 20.07
N SER A 45 -0.01 -18.64 21.01
CA SER A 45 -1.21 -17.90 21.38
C SER A 45 -0.89 -16.52 21.95
N ALA A 46 0.15 -16.40 22.80
CA ALA A 46 0.59 -15.11 23.34
C ALA A 46 1.05 -14.14 22.23
N TYR A 47 1.79 -14.64 21.24
CA TYR A 47 2.21 -13.84 20.09
C TYR A 47 1.02 -13.29 19.31
N PHE A 48 0.03 -14.12 18.99
CA PHE A 48 -1.15 -13.69 18.23
C PHE A 48 -2.06 -12.75 19.02
N LEU A 49 -2.19 -12.96 20.34
CA LEU A 49 -2.89 -12.05 21.23
C LEU A 49 -2.22 -10.67 21.28
N PHE A 50 -0.90 -10.60 21.17
CA PHE A 50 -0.16 -9.34 21.17
C PHE A 50 -0.16 -8.64 19.79
N ILE A 51 0.07 -9.37 18.71
CA ILE A 51 0.19 -8.76 17.36
C ILE A 51 -1.15 -8.29 16.80
N THR A 52 -2.27 -8.91 17.18
CA THR A 52 -3.60 -8.57 16.65
C THR A 52 -4.01 -7.14 17.03
N PRO A 53 -3.94 -6.70 18.30
CA PRO A 53 -4.17 -5.30 18.67
C PRO A 53 -3.22 -4.32 17.97
N VAL A 54 -1.94 -4.69 17.84
CA VAL A 54 -0.95 -3.86 17.12
C VAL A 54 -1.35 -3.66 15.67
N GLY A 55 -1.80 -4.73 15.00
CA GLY A 55 -2.34 -4.66 13.64
C GLY A 55 -3.58 -3.77 13.53
N PHE A 56 -4.48 -3.82 14.53
CA PHE A 56 -5.67 -2.97 14.56
C PHE A 56 -5.32 -1.47 14.70
N ILE A 57 -4.36 -1.14 15.57
CA ILE A 57 -3.85 0.24 15.74
C ILE A 57 -3.14 0.71 14.46
N GLY A 58 -2.32 -0.14 13.84
CA GLY A 58 -1.67 0.18 12.57
C GLY A 58 -2.68 0.42 11.44
N GLY A 59 -3.73 -0.40 11.38
CA GLY A 59 -4.82 -0.26 10.41
C GLY A 59 -5.59 1.04 10.56
N SER A 60 -5.93 1.44 11.79
CA SER A 60 -6.62 2.71 12.05
C SER A 60 -5.76 3.93 11.72
N GLY A 61 -4.46 3.90 12.03
CA GLY A 61 -3.51 4.94 11.64
C GLY A 61 -3.35 5.06 10.12
N THR A 62 -3.36 3.94 9.42
CA THR A 62 -3.32 3.90 7.95
C THR A 62 -4.58 4.51 7.34
N LEU A 63 -5.76 4.17 7.88
CA LEU A 63 -7.03 4.74 7.46
C LEU A 63 -7.06 6.27 7.61
N LEU A 64 -6.58 6.78 8.76
CA LEU A 64 -6.46 8.22 8.98
C LEU A 64 -5.47 8.87 8.01
N THR A 65 -4.35 8.22 7.73
CA THR A 65 -3.36 8.71 6.77
C THR A 65 -3.97 8.92 5.39
N TYR A 66 -4.71 7.94 4.88
CA TYR A 66 -5.40 8.06 3.59
C TYR A 66 -6.52 9.11 3.62
N ALA A 67 -7.28 9.20 4.73
CA ALA A 67 -8.32 10.22 4.87
C ALA A 67 -7.74 11.63 4.80
N SER A 68 -6.57 11.87 5.41
CA SER A 68 -5.86 13.14 5.33
C SER A 68 -5.37 13.47 3.92
N GLN A 69 -4.91 12.47 3.16
CA GLN A 69 -4.52 12.67 1.76
C GLN A 69 -5.73 13.06 0.89
N ILE A 70 -6.88 12.40 1.08
CA ILE A 70 -8.12 12.75 0.38
C ILE A 70 -8.58 14.15 0.77
N ALA A 71 -8.56 14.49 2.06
CA ALA A 71 -8.94 15.81 2.53
C ALA A 71 -8.01 16.92 1.97
N ALA A 72 -6.70 16.66 1.88
CA ALA A 72 -5.75 17.58 1.26
C ALA A 72 -6.02 17.76 -0.23
N PHE A 73 -6.29 16.67 -0.96
CA PHE A 73 -6.65 16.74 -2.38
C PHE A 73 -7.99 17.43 -2.61
N ALA A 74 -8.97 17.22 -1.72
CA ALA A 74 -10.25 17.91 -1.72
C ALA A 74 -10.09 19.40 -1.39
N ARG A 75 -9.23 19.78 -0.44
CA ARG A 75 -8.97 21.20 -0.12
C ARG A 75 -8.55 21.98 -1.36
N ASP A 76 -7.78 21.34 -2.23
CA ASP A 76 -7.30 21.95 -3.46
C ASP A 76 -8.32 21.83 -4.63
N GLY A 77 -9.54 21.35 -4.38
CA GLY A 77 -10.63 21.25 -5.37
C GLY A 77 -10.63 19.96 -6.22
N GLY A 78 -9.82 18.97 -5.87
CA GLY A 78 -9.60 17.76 -6.67
C GLY A 78 -10.71 16.70 -6.58
N PHE A 79 -11.64 16.81 -5.63
CA PHE A 79 -12.60 15.76 -5.28
C PHE A 79 -14.08 16.21 -5.44
N PRO A 80 -15.03 15.32 -5.77
CA PRO A 80 -16.46 15.65 -5.74
C PRO A 80 -16.92 16.13 -4.35
N TRP A 81 -17.77 17.16 -4.26
CA TRP A 81 -18.17 17.78 -2.97
C TRP A 81 -16.97 18.19 -2.10
N HIS A 82 -15.92 18.71 -2.75
CA HIS A 82 -14.64 19.04 -2.13
C HIS A 82 -14.76 19.85 -0.82
N GLU A 83 -15.68 20.81 -0.72
CA GLU A 83 -15.91 21.60 0.50
C GLU A 83 -16.23 20.74 1.73
N ARG A 84 -17.05 19.70 1.57
CA ARG A 84 -17.40 18.77 2.66
C ARG A 84 -16.27 17.79 2.92
N VAL A 85 -15.66 17.26 1.86
CA VAL A 85 -14.62 16.23 1.98
C VAL A 85 -13.33 16.81 2.61
N ALA A 86 -13.04 18.09 2.35
CA ALA A 86 -11.93 18.84 2.94
C ALA A 86 -12.21 19.33 4.38
N TYR A 87 -13.44 19.20 4.89
CA TYR A 87 -13.78 19.69 6.23
C TYR A 87 -13.05 18.90 7.32
N VAL A 88 -12.34 19.64 8.17
CA VAL A 88 -11.65 19.13 9.36
C VAL A 88 -12.41 19.56 10.60
N HIS A 89 -12.80 18.61 11.44
CA HIS A 89 -13.59 18.90 12.63
C HIS A 89 -12.74 19.63 13.69
N PRO A 90 -13.14 20.81 14.19
CA PRO A 90 -12.26 21.68 14.98
C PRO A 90 -11.85 21.11 16.34
N ARG A 91 -12.70 20.28 16.98
CA ARG A 91 -12.37 19.66 18.27
C ARG A 91 -11.55 18.37 18.15
N LEU A 92 -11.73 17.64 17.05
CA LEU A 92 -11.09 16.34 16.86
C LEU A 92 -9.83 16.46 16.01
N ASN A 93 -9.72 17.54 15.24
CA ASN A 93 -8.70 17.76 14.21
C ASN A 93 -8.64 16.61 13.19
N LEU A 94 -9.81 16.06 12.82
CA LEU A 94 -9.94 14.93 11.90
C LEU A 94 -10.80 15.30 10.68
N PRO A 95 -10.42 14.84 9.47
CA PRO A 95 -11.24 15.00 8.27
C PRO A 95 -12.38 13.97 8.25
N ILE A 96 -13.43 14.23 9.03
CA ILE A 96 -14.50 13.27 9.34
C ILE A 96 -15.22 12.71 8.10
N TYR A 97 -15.45 13.53 7.07
CA TYR A 97 -16.13 13.09 5.85
C TYR A 97 -15.23 12.21 4.97
N SER A 98 -13.96 12.57 4.85
CA SER A 98 -12.96 11.72 4.17
C SER A 98 -12.81 10.37 4.88
N LEU A 99 -12.81 10.39 6.22
CA LEU A 99 -12.75 9.18 7.04
C LEU A 99 -14.00 8.31 6.86
N ALA A 100 -15.18 8.91 6.81
CA ALA A 100 -16.43 8.19 6.60
C ALA A 100 -16.50 7.52 5.22
N ILE A 101 -16.09 8.24 4.15
CA ILE A 101 -16.05 7.69 2.79
C ILE A 101 -15.13 6.47 2.73
N LEU A 102 -13.91 6.60 3.26
CA LEU A 102 -12.95 5.50 3.29
C LEU A 102 -13.40 4.36 4.21
N GLY A 103 -13.99 4.67 5.36
CA GLY A 103 -14.49 3.69 6.32
C GLY A 103 -15.61 2.85 5.72
N ILE A 104 -16.58 3.48 5.06
CA ILE A 104 -17.67 2.80 4.35
C ILE A 104 -17.09 1.93 3.21
N GLY A 105 -16.19 2.49 2.39
CA GLY A 105 -15.55 1.74 1.30
C GLY A 105 -14.79 0.52 1.81
N THR A 106 -14.00 0.67 2.87
CA THR A 106 -13.25 -0.42 3.50
C THR A 106 -14.18 -1.47 4.09
N PHE A 107 -15.30 -1.05 4.71
CA PHE A 107 -16.31 -1.96 5.25
C PHE A 107 -16.99 -2.80 4.14
N LEU A 108 -17.29 -2.19 2.99
CA LEU A 108 -17.84 -2.93 1.84
C LEU A 108 -16.83 -3.95 1.29
N VAL A 109 -15.56 -3.57 1.16
CA VAL A 109 -14.49 -4.49 0.74
C VAL A 109 -14.32 -5.61 1.76
N LEU A 110 -14.44 -5.32 3.06
CA LEU A 110 -14.38 -6.32 4.12
C LEU A 110 -15.49 -7.36 3.98
N ILE A 111 -16.73 -6.95 3.68
CA ILE A 111 -17.86 -7.88 3.43
C ILE A 111 -17.51 -8.85 2.29
N ILE A 112 -16.93 -8.34 1.20
CA ILE A 112 -16.51 -9.15 0.06
C ILE A 112 -15.39 -10.11 0.46
N ALA A 113 -14.44 -9.64 1.28
CA ALA A 113 -13.31 -10.41 1.76
C ALA A 113 -13.66 -11.54 2.75
N LEU A 114 -14.93 -11.71 3.17
CA LEU A 114 -15.33 -12.88 3.96
C LEU A 114 -15.17 -14.19 3.17
N SER A 115 -15.20 -14.15 1.84
CA SER A 115 -14.88 -15.29 1.00
C SER A 115 -13.36 -15.49 0.90
N PRO A 116 -12.82 -16.70 1.19
CA PRO A 116 -11.38 -16.98 1.06
C PRO A 116 -10.82 -16.73 -0.34
N ALA A 117 -11.63 -16.99 -1.38
CA ALA A 117 -11.24 -16.71 -2.75
C ALA A 117 -11.12 -15.19 -2.96
N ALA A 118 -12.12 -14.43 -2.52
CA ALA A 118 -12.11 -12.97 -2.68
C ALA A 118 -11.03 -12.29 -1.84
N SER A 119 -10.76 -12.75 -0.62
CA SER A 119 -9.71 -12.17 0.23
C SER A 119 -8.31 -12.36 -0.36
N SER A 120 -8.04 -13.52 -0.98
CA SER A 120 -6.76 -13.75 -1.68
C SER A 120 -6.57 -12.78 -2.86
N ILE A 121 -7.63 -12.50 -3.61
CA ILE A 121 -7.63 -11.52 -4.71
C ILE A 121 -7.41 -10.11 -4.18
N ILE A 122 -8.12 -9.71 -3.12
CA ILE A 122 -8.00 -8.37 -2.50
C ILE A 122 -6.61 -8.14 -1.93
N TYR A 123 -6.01 -9.14 -1.28
CA TYR A 123 -4.65 -9.05 -0.76
C TYR A 123 -3.65 -8.81 -1.89
N SER A 124 -3.72 -9.61 -2.95
CA SER A 124 -2.86 -9.44 -4.11
C SER A 124 -3.10 -8.09 -4.81
N LEU A 125 -4.35 -7.66 -4.96
CA LEU A 125 -4.71 -6.36 -5.53
C LEU A 125 -4.12 -5.21 -4.71
N SER A 126 -4.10 -5.34 -3.39
CA SER A 126 -3.51 -4.34 -2.49
C SER A 126 -2.00 -4.21 -2.72
N VAL A 127 -1.29 -5.33 -2.86
CA VAL A 127 0.16 -5.33 -3.17
C VAL A 127 0.43 -4.63 -4.51
N VAL A 128 -0.26 -5.03 -5.58
CA VAL A 128 -0.07 -4.43 -6.91
C VAL A 128 -0.41 -2.94 -6.90
N THR A 129 -1.51 -2.55 -6.24
CA THR A 129 -1.90 -1.14 -6.12
C THR A 129 -0.88 -0.32 -5.34
N SER A 130 -0.27 -0.88 -4.29
CA SER A 130 0.81 -0.20 -3.57
C SER A 130 2.07 -0.01 -4.43
N LEU A 131 2.49 -1.04 -5.16
CA LEU A 131 3.63 -0.93 -6.09
C LEU A 131 3.39 0.17 -7.13
N VAL A 132 2.19 0.20 -7.72
CA VAL A 132 1.77 1.24 -8.69
C VAL A 132 1.62 2.63 -8.03
N THR A 133 1.18 2.72 -6.79
CA THR A 133 1.07 4.01 -6.10
C THR A 133 2.45 4.65 -5.90
N PHE A 134 3.47 3.84 -5.57
CA PHE A 134 4.83 4.33 -5.39
C PHE A 134 5.57 4.57 -6.70
N ILE A 135 5.32 3.79 -7.75
CA ILE A 135 6.00 3.99 -9.03
C ILE A 135 5.66 5.35 -9.67
N VAL A 136 4.42 5.83 -9.52
CA VAL A 136 3.92 7.05 -10.17
C VAL A 136 4.73 8.30 -9.82
N PRO A 137 4.89 8.71 -8.54
CA PRO A 137 5.67 9.90 -8.20
C PRO A 137 7.16 9.73 -8.51
N ILE A 138 7.72 8.53 -8.35
CA ILE A 138 9.12 8.23 -8.66
C ILE A 138 9.37 8.40 -10.16
N PHE A 139 8.45 7.91 -10.99
CA PHE A 139 8.50 8.04 -12.44
C PHE A 139 8.45 9.52 -12.85
N PHE A 140 7.47 10.29 -12.36
CA PHE A 140 7.38 11.72 -12.67
C PHE A 140 8.61 12.51 -12.19
N ARG A 141 9.24 12.10 -11.09
CA ARG A 141 10.48 12.72 -10.60
C ARG A 141 11.64 12.58 -11.59
N ILE A 142 11.71 11.51 -12.39
CA ILE A 142 12.74 11.33 -13.42
C ILE A 142 12.57 12.36 -14.55
N PHE A 143 11.33 12.68 -14.92
CA PHE A 143 11.01 13.62 -16.01
C PHE A 143 10.80 15.07 -15.57
N ALA A 144 10.90 15.34 -14.26
CA ALA A 144 10.63 16.67 -13.72
C ALA A 144 11.60 17.75 -14.25
N GLY A 145 12.83 17.36 -14.64
CA GLY A 145 13.85 18.29 -15.13
C GLY A 145 14.03 19.49 -14.20
N ASP A 146 14.05 20.69 -14.78
CA ASP A 146 14.23 21.97 -14.05
C ASP A 146 13.01 22.38 -13.21
N ARG A 147 11.88 21.68 -13.33
CA ARG A 147 10.70 21.94 -12.49
C ARG A 147 10.90 21.40 -11.07
N TRP A 148 11.82 20.46 -10.89
CA TRP A 148 12.14 19.94 -9.56
C TRP A 148 13.07 20.90 -8.82
N VAL A 149 12.66 21.26 -7.60
CA VAL A 149 13.47 22.10 -6.72
C VAL A 149 14.06 21.23 -5.61
N PRO A 150 15.39 21.22 -5.42
CA PRO A 150 16.02 20.49 -4.33
C PRO A 150 15.54 20.98 -2.96
N GLY A 151 15.17 20.05 -2.08
CA GLY A 151 14.97 20.35 -0.67
C GLY A 151 16.30 20.41 0.11
N PRO A 152 16.25 20.72 1.42
CA PRO A 152 17.43 20.76 2.30
C PRO A 152 18.27 19.49 2.25
N TRP A 153 17.63 18.36 2.00
CA TRP A 153 18.29 17.09 1.69
C TRP A 153 17.96 16.66 0.26
N ASN A 154 19.00 16.31 -0.50
CA ASN A 154 18.87 15.77 -1.84
C ASN A 154 20.00 14.79 -2.17
N LEU A 155 19.72 13.86 -3.08
CA LEU A 155 20.68 12.85 -3.53
C LEU A 155 21.66 13.38 -4.61
N GLY A 156 21.57 14.66 -4.97
CA GLY A 156 22.35 15.28 -6.04
C GLY A 156 22.35 14.44 -7.34
N ARG A 157 23.55 14.16 -7.85
CA ARG A 157 23.77 13.37 -9.08
C ARG A 157 23.23 11.94 -9.02
N TRP A 158 23.08 11.37 -7.83
CA TRP A 158 22.58 10.00 -7.64
C TRP A 158 21.06 9.91 -7.67
N SER A 159 20.36 11.06 -7.68
CA SER A 159 18.90 11.08 -7.71
C SER A 159 18.35 10.28 -8.88
N ILE A 160 18.70 10.62 -10.13
CA ILE A 160 18.13 9.96 -11.32
C ILE A 160 18.45 8.46 -11.38
N PRO A 161 19.71 8.00 -11.22
CA PRO A 161 20.02 6.56 -11.24
C PRO A 161 19.24 5.76 -10.20
N ILE A 162 19.09 6.28 -8.97
CA ILE A 162 18.35 5.60 -7.90
C ILE A 162 16.85 5.54 -8.24
N HIS A 163 16.27 6.60 -8.79
CA HIS A 163 14.87 6.59 -9.19
C HIS A 163 14.62 5.61 -10.34
N ILE A 164 15.53 5.54 -11.32
CA ILE A 164 15.44 4.54 -12.41
C ILE A 164 15.52 3.12 -11.84
N ALA A 165 16.49 2.84 -10.96
CA ALA A 165 16.62 1.53 -10.32
C ALA A 165 15.36 1.15 -9.51
N ALA A 166 14.77 2.12 -8.81
CA ALA A 166 13.53 1.93 -8.07
C ALA A 166 12.35 1.60 -9.02
N VAL A 167 12.18 2.34 -10.11
CA VAL A 167 11.14 2.08 -11.13
C VAL A 167 11.32 0.70 -11.75
N VAL A 168 12.54 0.34 -12.19
CA VAL A 168 12.82 -0.97 -12.78
C VAL A 168 12.51 -2.10 -11.80
N THR A 169 12.91 -1.94 -10.53
CA THR A 169 12.61 -2.93 -9.48
C THR A 169 11.11 -3.07 -9.25
N GLN A 170 10.37 -1.96 -9.18
CA GLN A 170 8.92 -1.97 -9.01
C GLN A 170 8.21 -2.64 -10.19
N VAL A 171 8.61 -2.35 -11.44
CA VAL A 171 8.07 -3.00 -12.63
C VAL A 171 8.35 -4.50 -12.61
N TYR A 172 9.57 -4.91 -12.25
CA TYR A 172 9.93 -6.30 -12.09
C TYR A 172 9.04 -7.01 -11.06
N LEU A 173 8.81 -6.39 -9.90
CA LEU A 173 7.94 -6.94 -8.86
C LEU A 173 6.48 -7.07 -9.34
N ILE A 174 5.95 -6.07 -10.05
CA ILE A 174 4.61 -6.16 -10.64
C ILE A 174 4.51 -7.33 -11.63
N ILE A 175 5.51 -7.52 -12.49
CA ILE A 175 5.55 -8.65 -13.43
C ILE A 175 5.56 -9.98 -12.66
N MET A 176 6.41 -10.10 -11.64
CA MET A 176 6.52 -11.32 -10.84
C MET A 176 5.22 -11.65 -10.09
N GLU A 177 4.53 -10.64 -9.56
CA GLU A 177 3.22 -10.79 -8.90
C GLU A 177 2.12 -11.31 -9.84
N CYS A 178 2.27 -11.12 -11.16
CA CYS A 178 1.33 -11.66 -12.12
C CYS A 178 1.47 -13.19 -12.28
N PHE A 179 2.65 -13.75 -12.00
CA PHE A 179 2.89 -15.19 -12.14
C PHE A 179 2.62 -15.92 -10.81
N PRO A 180 1.94 -17.08 -10.84
CA PRO A 180 1.75 -17.88 -9.65
C PRO A 180 3.07 -18.50 -9.19
N THR A 181 3.14 -18.91 -7.93
CA THR A 181 4.32 -19.61 -7.36
C THR A 181 4.51 -21.02 -7.92
N ALA A 182 3.47 -21.60 -8.53
CA ALA A 182 3.53 -22.90 -9.18
C ALA A 182 4.30 -22.81 -10.52
N ARG A 183 5.17 -23.80 -10.77
CA ARG A 183 5.99 -23.84 -11.99
C ARG A 183 5.16 -23.94 -13.28
N ALA A 184 4.02 -24.62 -13.23
CA ALA A 184 3.06 -24.69 -14.32
C ALA A 184 1.97 -23.63 -14.08
N TRP A 185 1.91 -22.64 -14.97
CA TRP A 185 0.88 -21.61 -14.95
C TRP A 185 0.02 -21.73 -16.22
N THR A 186 -1.24 -21.33 -16.10
CA THR A 186 -2.21 -21.25 -17.21
C THR A 186 -2.79 -19.85 -17.25
N VAL A 187 -3.53 -19.53 -18.30
CA VAL A 187 -4.26 -18.25 -18.44
C VAL A 187 -5.22 -18.04 -17.27
N GLU A 188 -5.77 -19.10 -16.69
CA GLU A 188 -6.70 -19.05 -15.55
C GLU A 188 -6.00 -18.82 -14.21
N THR A 189 -4.76 -19.29 -14.04
CA THR A 189 -3.99 -19.12 -12.80
C THR A 189 -3.11 -17.87 -12.81
N PHE A 190 -3.07 -17.15 -13.93
CA PHE A 190 -2.39 -15.88 -14.05
C PHE A 190 -3.14 -14.78 -13.30
N ASN A 191 -2.40 -13.94 -12.58
CA ASN A 191 -2.97 -12.89 -11.77
C ASN A 191 -3.11 -11.59 -12.58
N TYR A 192 -4.35 -11.22 -12.90
CA TYR A 192 -4.70 -10.03 -13.69
C TYR A 192 -4.96 -8.78 -12.84
N ASN A 193 -4.58 -8.77 -11.56
CA ASN A 193 -4.84 -7.63 -10.67
C ASN A 193 -4.19 -6.32 -11.17
N PHE A 194 -3.09 -6.39 -11.93
CA PHE A 194 -2.52 -5.20 -12.57
C PHE A 194 -3.52 -4.51 -13.51
N ALA A 195 -4.35 -5.27 -14.24
CA ALA A 195 -5.34 -4.73 -15.15
C ALA A 195 -6.48 -4.04 -14.39
N LEU A 196 -6.90 -4.61 -13.26
CA LEU A 196 -7.86 -3.99 -12.35
C LEU A 196 -7.32 -2.65 -11.80
N THR A 197 -6.07 -2.62 -11.36
CA THR A 197 -5.41 -1.38 -10.89
C THR A 197 -5.35 -0.34 -12.02
N LEU A 198 -4.97 -0.72 -13.24
CA LEU A 198 -4.98 0.19 -14.39
C LEU A 198 -6.38 0.71 -14.73
N GLY A 199 -7.40 -0.15 -14.68
CA GLY A 199 -8.80 0.25 -14.86
C GLY A 199 -9.24 1.29 -13.82
N ALA A 200 -8.89 1.08 -12.55
CA ALA A 200 -9.15 2.05 -11.48
C ALA A 200 -8.42 3.39 -11.71
N MET A 201 -7.18 3.36 -12.19
CA MET A 201 -6.45 4.58 -12.58
C MET A 201 -7.14 5.33 -13.71
N LEU A 202 -7.63 4.62 -14.75
CA LEU A 202 -8.34 5.25 -15.86
C LEU A 202 -9.65 5.92 -15.40
N ILE A 203 -10.39 5.26 -14.50
CA ILE A 203 -11.59 5.86 -13.88
C ILE A 203 -11.21 7.11 -13.09
N SER A 204 -10.13 7.06 -12.30
CA SER A 204 -9.61 8.21 -11.55
C SER A 204 -9.22 9.37 -12.48
N CYS A 205 -8.52 9.10 -13.58
CA CYS A 205 -8.20 10.09 -14.60
C CYS A 205 -9.48 10.69 -15.23
N GLY A 206 -10.49 9.86 -15.52
CA GLY A 206 -11.78 10.33 -16.04
C GLY A 206 -12.53 11.25 -15.06
N LEU A 207 -12.54 10.89 -13.77
CA LEU A 207 -13.11 11.73 -12.71
C LEU A 207 -12.35 13.05 -12.55
N TYR A 208 -11.01 13.02 -12.62
CA TYR A 208 -10.22 14.24 -12.60
C TYR A 208 -10.49 15.12 -13.82
N CYS A 209 -10.50 14.57 -15.02
CA CYS A 209 -10.77 15.33 -16.25
C CYS A 209 -12.18 15.95 -16.28
N SER A 210 -13.18 15.28 -15.71
CA SER A 210 -14.56 15.75 -15.69
C SER A 210 -14.86 16.76 -14.59
N VAL A 211 -14.41 16.48 -13.35
CA VAL A 211 -14.75 17.28 -12.16
C VAL A 211 -13.55 18.04 -11.64
N GLY A 212 -12.44 17.34 -11.39
CA GLY A 212 -11.25 17.89 -10.71
C GLY A 212 -10.62 19.06 -11.46
N ARG A 213 -10.40 18.93 -12.77
CA ARG A 213 -9.68 19.92 -13.61
C ARG A 213 -10.30 21.31 -13.57
N ARG A 214 -11.61 21.43 -13.32
CA ARG A 214 -12.31 22.73 -13.28
C ARG A 214 -12.11 23.48 -11.98
N ASN A 215 -11.93 22.76 -10.88
CA ASN A 215 -11.88 23.34 -9.53
C ASN A 215 -10.49 23.22 -8.90
N PHE A 216 -9.60 22.43 -9.49
CA PHE A 216 -8.30 22.12 -8.91
C PHE A 216 -7.36 23.32 -8.98
N LYS A 217 -7.04 23.88 -7.82
CA LYS A 217 -6.14 25.04 -7.67
C LYS A 217 -4.66 24.62 -7.61
N GLY A 218 -4.39 23.39 -7.17
CA GLY A 218 -3.02 22.88 -7.00
C GLY A 218 -2.28 23.56 -5.86
N LEU A 219 -0.95 23.51 -5.93
CA LEU A 219 -0.08 24.06 -4.89
C LEU A 219 -0.04 25.58 -4.99
N ASP A 220 -0.14 26.28 -3.85
CA ASP A 220 0.04 27.72 -3.79
C ASP A 220 1.50 28.09 -4.09
N HIS A 221 1.74 28.53 -5.32
CA HIS A 221 3.06 28.91 -5.80
C HIS A 221 3.61 30.14 -5.08
N GLU A 222 2.75 31.10 -4.70
CA GLU A 222 3.19 32.30 -3.98
C GLU A 222 3.65 31.96 -2.57
N ALA A 223 2.89 31.12 -1.86
CA ALA A 223 3.29 30.63 -0.54
C ALA A 223 4.58 29.80 -0.60
N LEU A 224 4.74 28.98 -1.65
CA LEU A 224 5.97 28.21 -1.87
C LEU A 224 7.18 29.12 -2.11
N GLU A 225 7.02 30.16 -2.93
CA GLU A 225 8.08 31.13 -3.22
C GLU A 225 8.41 32.01 -2.01
N ALA A 226 7.42 32.40 -1.22
CA ALA A 226 7.64 33.09 0.05
C ALA A 226 8.45 32.22 1.03
N TRP A 227 8.08 30.94 1.17
CA TRP A 227 8.85 29.98 1.98
C TRP A 227 10.28 29.81 1.47
N ARG A 228 10.48 29.73 0.14
CA ARG A 228 11.81 29.64 -0.49
C ARG A 228 12.69 30.85 -0.15
N ARG A 229 12.16 32.07 -0.32
CA ARG A 229 12.90 33.31 -0.02
C ARG A 229 13.33 33.37 1.44
N HIS A 230 12.43 32.96 2.35
CA HIS A 230 12.74 32.90 3.77
C HIS A 230 13.91 31.94 4.05
N HIS A 231 13.92 30.73 3.48
CA HIS A 231 14.99 29.75 3.75
C HIS A 231 16.31 30.05 3.06
N ALA A 232 16.28 30.69 1.89
CA ALA A 232 17.49 31.17 1.23
C ALA A 232 18.23 32.21 2.09
N ALA A 233 17.50 33.05 2.84
CA ALA A 233 18.08 34.06 3.71
C ALA A 233 18.83 33.52 4.95
N TYR A 234 18.67 32.23 5.29
CA TYR A 234 19.38 31.57 6.40
C TYR A 234 20.43 30.56 5.94
N ALA A 235 20.64 30.43 4.62
CA ALA A 235 21.61 29.51 4.03
C ALA A 235 22.96 30.17 3.70
N GLU A 236 23.07 31.50 3.90
CA GLU A 236 24.33 32.29 3.90
C GLU A 236 24.93 32.34 5.31
#